data_AF-A0A932E2D8-F1
#
_entry.id   AF-A0A932E2D8-F1
#
_cell.length_a   1.000
_cell.length_b   1.000
_cell.length_c   1.000
_cell.angle_alpha   90.00
_cell.angle_beta   90.00
_cell.angle_gamma   90.00
#
_symmetry.space_group_name_H-M   'P 1'
#
loop_
_entity.id
_entity.type
_entity.pdbx_description
1 polymer ?
#
loop_
_entity_poly.entity_id
_entity_poly.type
_entity_poly.pdbx_seq_one_letter_code
_entity_poly.pdbx_strand_id
1 'polypeptide(L)'
;QQFIGEDWIEHTPKDERVKIKMGEAFDVVGERKQTDFRKLASHLYEVEWEISLRNHKKDAQTVTVIEPVPGDWQVLHSSHTYEKIEAHTLKYQIPVPKEGVAKLVYRVRIRY
;
A
#
# COMPACT_ATOMS: atom_id res chain seq x y z
N GLN A 1 -41.80 -2.04 -8.61
CA GLN A 1 -41.45 -3.35 -9.22
C GLN A 1 -40.53 -3.03 -10.39
N GLN A 2 -39.21 -3.11 -10.28
CA GLN A 2 -38.37 -4.23 -9.83
C GLN A 2 -37.14 -3.66 -9.06
N PHE A 3 -36.82 -4.23 -7.89
CA PHE A 3 -35.55 -4.03 -7.16
C PHE A 3 -34.51 -5.02 -7.70
N ILE A 4 -33.20 -4.66 -7.69
CA ILE A 4 -31.93 -5.36 -7.26
C ILE A 4 -30.81 -4.46 -7.83
N GLY A 5 -30.01 -3.70 -7.08
CA GLY A 5 -29.02 -4.11 -6.07
C GLY A 5 -27.65 -3.64 -6.59
N GLU A 6 -27.14 -2.54 -6.05
CA GLU A 6 -25.86 -2.51 -5.33
C GLU A 6 -24.67 -3.00 -6.17
N ASP A 7 -23.90 -2.07 -6.72
CA ASP A 7 -22.51 -1.88 -6.28
C ASP A 7 -21.97 -0.59 -6.91
N TRP A 8 -22.29 0.53 -6.26
CA TRP A 8 -21.45 1.69 -6.37
C TRP A 8 -20.16 1.31 -5.65
N ILE A 9 -19.17 0.80 -6.38
CA ILE A 9 -17.79 0.85 -5.88
C ILE A 9 -17.41 2.32 -5.99
N GLU A 10 -17.93 3.08 -5.00
CA GLU A 10 -17.48 4.41 -4.67
C GLU A 10 -15.98 4.34 -4.65
N HIS A 11 -15.38 5.13 -5.54
CA HIS A 11 -13.96 5.41 -5.65
C HIS A 11 -13.25 5.12 -4.33
N THR A 12 -12.28 4.20 -4.34
CA THR A 12 -11.34 4.06 -3.22
C THR A 12 -10.86 5.48 -2.90
N PRO A 13 -11.22 6.02 -1.73
CA PRO A 13 -11.13 7.45 -1.51
C PRO A 13 -9.69 7.89 -1.72
N LYS A 14 -9.50 8.93 -2.52
CA LYS A 14 -8.20 9.52 -2.86
C LYS A 14 -7.42 10.00 -1.61
N ASP A 15 -8.07 9.98 -0.45
CA ASP A 15 -7.58 10.44 0.84
C ASP A 15 -7.66 9.35 1.94
N GLU A 16 -7.37 8.09 1.62
CA GLU A 16 -7.00 7.15 2.68
C GLU A 16 -5.73 7.67 3.38
N ARG A 17 -5.94 8.33 4.52
CA ARG A 17 -4.91 8.68 5.49
C ARG A 17 -4.27 7.38 5.96
N VAL A 18 -3.28 6.90 5.21
CA VAL A 18 -2.43 5.80 5.62
C VAL A 18 -1.84 6.22 6.95
N LYS A 19 -2.30 5.54 8.00
CA LYS A 19 -1.84 5.75 9.36
C LYS A 19 -0.49 5.06 9.47
N ILE A 20 0.53 5.65 8.83
CA ILE A 20 1.91 5.30 9.09
C ILE A 20 2.07 5.56 10.60
N LYS A 21 2.25 4.49 11.37
CA LYS A 21 2.53 4.60 12.81
C LYS A 21 3.88 5.31 12.92
N MET A 22 3.82 6.63 13.01
CA MET A 22 4.92 7.55 13.24
C MET A 22 5.38 7.39 14.69
N GLY A 23 6.05 6.28 15.01
CA GLY A 23 6.88 6.21 16.21
C GLY A 23 8.17 6.97 15.93
N GLU A 24 8.45 8.04 16.69
CA GLU A 24 9.67 8.88 16.63
C GLU A 24 9.92 9.65 15.30
N ALA A 25 8.89 9.79 14.44
CA ALA A 25 9.04 10.03 13.00
C ALA A 25 8.77 11.47 12.50
N PHE A 26 9.57 12.45 12.94
CA PHE A 26 9.68 13.72 12.20
C PHE A 26 10.79 13.70 11.14
N ASP A 27 11.76 12.78 11.26
CA ASP A 27 12.87 12.67 10.31
C ASP A 27 12.63 11.66 9.18
N VAL A 28 11.51 10.92 9.17
CA VAL A 28 11.19 9.98 8.10
C VAL A 28 9.86 10.35 7.47
N VAL A 29 9.89 10.67 6.18
CA VAL A 29 8.71 11.06 5.39
C VAL A 29 8.33 9.91 4.49
N GLY A 30 7.05 9.51 4.52
CA GLY A 30 6.47 8.52 3.61
C GLY A 30 5.42 9.14 2.70
N GLU A 31 5.53 8.91 1.41
CA GLU A 31 4.55 9.32 0.40
C GLU A 31 4.04 8.11 -0.34
N ARG A 32 2.71 7.96 -0.47
CA ARG A 32 2.06 6.85 -1.17
C ARG A 32 1.39 7.36 -2.44
N LYS A 33 1.58 6.65 -3.54
CA LYS A 33 1.04 6.99 -4.86
C LYS A 33 0.51 5.74 -5.56
N GLN A 34 -0.72 5.81 -6.07
CA GLN A 34 -1.22 4.80 -7.01
C GLN A 34 -0.58 5.05 -8.38
N THR A 35 0.18 4.09 -8.90
CA THR A 35 0.87 4.22 -10.20
C THR A 35 0.07 3.59 -11.34
N ASP A 36 -0.72 2.56 -11.07
CA ASP A 36 -1.53 1.85 -12.06
C ASP A 36 -2.83 1.36 -11.43
N PHE A 37 -3.90 1.33 -12.23
CA PHE A 37 -5.19 0.74 -11.84
C PHE A 37 -5.86 0.13 -13.06
N ARG A 38 -6.30 -1.13 -12.93
CA ARG A 38 -6.97 -1.87 -13.99
C ARG A 38 -8.15 -2.64 -13.42
N LYS A 39 -9.31 -2.47 -14.03
CA LYS A 39 -10.46 -3.36 -13.82
C LYS A 39 -10.38 -4.51 -14.82
N LEU A 40 -10.16 -5.73 -14.34
CA LEU A 40 -10.03 -6.91 -15.21
C LEU A 40 -11.39 -7.56 -15.49
N ALA A 41 -12.28 -7.58 -14.51
CA ALA A 41 -13.62 -8.15 -14.62
C ALA A 41 -14.55 -7.54 -13.56
N SER A 42 -15.80 -8.00 -13.50
CA SER A 42 -16.69 -7.74 -12.37
C SER A 42 -16.02 -8.20 -11.08
N HIS A 43 -15.89 -7.29 -10.11
CA HIS A 43 -15.24 -7.53 -8.82
C HIS A 43 -13.76 -7.94 -8.88
N LEU A 44 -13.05 -7.78 -10.01
CA LEU A 44 -11.64 -8.12 -10.13
C LEU A 44 -10.80 -6.92 -10.59
N TYR A 45 -9.85 -6.53 -9.75
CA TYR A 45 -9.03 -5.33 -9.91
C TYR A 45 -7.55 -5.65 -9.79
N GLU A 46 -6.71 -4.92 -10.52
CA GLU A 46 -5.27 -4.84 -10.28
C GLU A 46 -4.90 -3.40 -9.97
N VAL A 47 -4.14 -3.21 -8.89
CA VAL A 47 -3.69 -1.89 -8.46
C VAL A 47 -2.19 -1.97 -8.16
N GLU A 48 -1.46 -0.97 -8.61
CA GLU A 48 -0.05 -0.80 -8.30
C GLU A 48 0.16 0.45 -7.44
N TRP A 49 0.97 0.29 -6.40
CA TRP A 49 1.31 1.33 -5.45
C TRP A 49 2.81 1.53 -5.43
N GLU A 50 3.23 2.79 -5.40
CA GLU A 50 4.57 3.23 -5.08
C GLU A 50 4.55 3.98 -3.73
N ILE A 51 5.39 3.55 -2.80
CA ILE A 51 5.61 4.22 -1.52
C ILE A 51 7.06 4.70 -1.49
N SER A 52 7.23 6.01 -1.48
CA SER A 52 8.54 6.65 -1.34
C SER A 52 8.79 6.97 0.14
N LEU A 53 9.90 6.48 0.66
CA LEU A 53 10.33 6.70 2.04
C LEU A 53 11.63 7.50 2.03
N ARG A 54 11.64 8.66 2.69
CA ARG A 54 12.80 9.53 2.81
C ARG A 54 13.22 9.62 4.27
N ASN A 55 14.45 9.24 4.56
CA ASN A 55 15.06 9.35 5.87
C ASN A 55 15.99 10.57 5.91
N HIS A 56 15.72 11.51 6.80
CA HIS A 56 16.51 12.70 7.08
C HIS A 56 17.47 12.51 8.27
N LYS A 57 17.46 11.34 8.93
CA LYS A 57 18.43 11.02 9.98
C LYS A 57 19.80 10.71 9.39
N LYS A 58 20.84 10.95 10.19
CA LYS A 58 22.24 10.60 9.91
C LYS A 58 22.53 9.11 10.08
N ASP A 59 21.57 8.35 10.58
CA ASP A 59 21.64 6.90 10.76
C ASP A 59 20.66 6.21 9.82
N ALA A 60 21.04 5.03 9.32
CA ALA A 60 20.15 4.19 8.53
C ALA A 60 18.99 3.70 9.41
N GLN A 61 17.79 3.65 8.86
CA GLN A 61 16.57 3.29 9.60
C GLN A 61 15.81 2.20 8.85
N THR A 62 15.19 1.28 9.57
CA THR A 62 14.27 0.31 8.97
C THR A 62 12.85 0.79 9.21
N VAL A 63 12.15 1.15 8.13
CA VAL A 63 10.78 1.64 8.19
C VAL A 63 9.83 0.46 8.01
N THR A 64 8.89 0.32 8.95
CA THR A 64 7.82 -0.67 8.81
C THR A 64 6.63 -0.04 8.09
N VAL A 65 6.29 -0.58 6.92
CA VAL A 65 5.12 -0.15 6.14
C VAL A 65 4.02 -1.19 6.34
N ILE A 66 2.83 -0.75 6.75
CA ILE A 66 1.66 -1.60 6.98
C ILE A 66 0.57 -1.15 6.01
N GLU A 67 0.25 -2.00 5.04
CA GLU A 67 -0.72 -1.72 3.98
C GLU A 67 -1.96 -2.61 4.16
N PRO A 68 -3.13 -2.03 4.48
CA PRO A 68 -4.39 -2.76 4.42
C PRO A 68 -4.75 -3.06 2.96
N VAL A 69 -5.15 -4.31 2.69
CA VAL A 69 -5.61 -4.73 1.36
C VAL A 69 -6.99 -5.37 1.49
N PRO A 70 -8.06 -4.70 1.03
CA PRO A 70 -9.43 -5.20 1.15
C PRO A 70 -9.69 -6.40 0.24
N GLY A 71 -10.74 -7.17 0.55
CA GLY A 71 -11.17 -8.33 -0.23
C GLY A 71 -10.18 -9.49 -0.19
N ASP A 72 -10.38 -10.47 -1.08
CA ASP A 72 -9.38 -11.49 -1.38
C ASP A 72 -8.31 -10.88 -2.27
N TRP A 73 -7.03 -11.12 -1.96
CA TRP A 73 -5.95 -10.52 -2.72
C TRP A 73 -4.77 -11.44 -2.95
N GLN A 74 -4.06 -11.14 -4.02
CA GLN A 74 -2.80 -11.77 -4.37
C GLN A 74 -1.78 -10.71 -4.77
N VAL A 75 -0.58 -10.77 -4.19
CA VAL A 75 0.54 -9.95 -4.64
C VAL A 75 1.02 -10.53 -5.97
N LEU A 76 0.96 -9.74 -7.03
CA LEU A 76 1.45 -10.10 -8.36
C LEU A 76 2.91 -9.71 -8.54
N HIS A 77 3.30 -8.58 -7.96
CA HIS A 77 4.65 -8.07 -7.99
C HIS A 77 4.95 -7.33 -6.70
N SER A 78 6.18 -7.42 -6.22
CA SER A 78 6.66 -6.57 -5.14
C SER A 78 8.16 -6.37 -5.25
N SER A 79 8.62 -5.13 -5.05
CA SER A 79 10.04 -4.80 -5.06
C SER A 79 10.77 -5.21 -3.78
N HIS A 80 10.02 -5.50 -2.71
CA HIS A 80 10.57 -5.92 -1.42
C HIS A 80 9.82 -7.14 -0.89
N THR A 81 10.49 -7.91 -0.03
CA THR A 81 9.87 -9.01 0.69
C THR A 81 8.72 -8.49 1.55
N TYR A 82 7.56 -9.11 1.40
CA TYR A 82 6.38 -8.83 2.20
C TYR A 82 6.09 -9.96 3.17
N GLU A 83 5.45 -9.60 4.28
CA GLU A 83 4.90 -10.53 5.25
C GLU A 83 3.38 -10.32 5.29
N LYS A 84 2.62 -11.40 5.12
CA LYS A 84 1.17 -11.39 5.37
C LYS A 84 0.96 -11.61 6.87
N ILE A 85 0.84 -10.52 7.62
CA ILE A 85 0.63 -10.61 9.08
C ILE A 85 -0.81 -10.92 9.46
N GLU A 86 -1.77 -10.53 8.61
CA GLU A 86 -3.20 -10.76 8.80
C GLU A 86 -3.87 -11.02 7.45
N ALA A 87 -5.14 -11.45 7.45
CA ALA A 87 -5.88 -11.78 6.23
C ALA A 87 -5.89 -10.65 5.19
N HIS A 88 -5.96 -9.39 5.66
CA HIS A 88 -6.11 -8.18 4.86
C HIS A 88 -5.00 -7.16 5.11
N THR A 89 -3.80 -7.61 5.50
CA THR A 89 -2.70 -6.69 5.82
C THR A 89 -1.36 -7.21 5.36
N LEU A 90 -0.69 -6.40 4.53
CA LEU A 90 0.69 -6.57 4.13
C LEU A 90 1.59 -5.76 5.05
N LYS A 91 2.70 -6.35 5.46
CA LYS A 91 3.76 -5.69 6.20
C LYS A 91 5.06 -5.78 5.42
N TYR A 92 5.76 -4.66 5.39
CA TYR A 92 7.09 -4.56 4.80
C TYR A 92 8.06 -3.98 5.81
N GLN A 93 9.30 -4.42 5.76
CA GLN A 93 10.42 -3.80 6.45
C GLN A 93 11.37 -3.25 5.40
N ILE A 94 11.37 -1.94 5.23
CA ILE A 94 12.14 -1.26 4.20
C ILE A 94 13.36 -0.59 4.84
N PRO A 95 14.59 -1.07 4.57
CA PRO A 95 15.78 -0.37 5.00
C PRO A 95 15.94 0.91 4.17
N VAL A 96 15.93 2.06 4.85
CA VAL A 96 16.17 3.37 4.26
C VAL A 96 17.55 3.85 4.72
N PRO A 97 18.49 4.11 3.81
CA PRO A 97 19.82 4.59 4.18
C PRO A 97 19.73 5.95 4.89
N LYS A 98 20.79 6.31 5.62
CA LYS A 98 20.92 7.65 6.21
C LYS A 98 20.81 8.74 5.13
N GLU A 99 20.10 9.81 5.43
CA GLU A 99 19.90 10.97 4.54
C GLU A 99 19.45 10.56 3.11
N GLY A 100 18.73 9.44 3.01
CA GLY A 100 18.48 8.74 1.76
C GLY A 100 17.02 8.43 1.51
N VAL A 101 16.76 7.83 0.34
CA VAL A 101 15.41 7.49 -0.12
C VAL A 101 15.36 6.02 -0.50
N ALA A 102 14.27 5.35 -0.13
CA ALA A 102 13.92 4.01 -0.60
C ALA A 102 12.52 4.05 -1.22
N LYS A 103 12.28 3.16 -2.18
CA LYS A 103 10.98 3.03 -2.86
C LYS A 103 10.46 1.61 -2.77
N LEU A 104 9.29 1.45 -2.18
CA LEU A 104 8.52 0.22 -2.24
C LEU A 104 7.53 0.32 -3.41
N VAL A 105 7.58 -0.62 -4.33
CA VAL A 105 6.60 -0.75 -5.41
C VAL A 105 5.98 -2.12 -5.29
N TYR A 106 4.66 -2.19 -5.23
CA TYR A 106 3.96 -3.46 -5.19
C TYR A 106 2.66 -3.40 -5.97
N ARG A 107 2.30 -4.53 -6.57
CA ARG A 107 1.09 -4.72 -7.34
C ARG A 107 0.26 -5.84 -6.73
N VAL A 108 -1.00 -5.53 -6.45
CA VAL A 108 -1.97 -6.48 -5.90
C VAL A 108 -3.11 -6.66 -6.88
N ARG A 109 -3.56 -7.90 -7.01
CA ARG A 109 -4.86 -8.24 -7.58
C ARG A 109 -5.85 -8.42 -6.45
N ILE A 110 -6.96 -7.71 -6.51
CA ILE A 110 -8.02 -7.72 -5.50
C ILE A 110 -9.29 -8.27 -6.13
N ARG A 111 -9.93 -9.19 -5.41
CA ARG A 111 -11.23 -9.76 -5.72
C ARG A 111 -12.20 -9.46 -4.59
N TYR A 112 -13.35 -8.89 -4.96
CA TYR A 112 -14.49 -8.72 -4.08
C TYR A 112 -15.54 -9.80 -4.31
#